data_AF-X0Y3E8-F1
#
_entry.id   AF-X0Y3E8-F1
#
_cell.length_a   1.000
_cell.length_b   1.000
_cell.length_c   1.000
_cell.angle_alpha   90.00
_cell.angle_beta   90.00
_cell.angle_gamma   90.00
#
_symmetry.space_group_name_H-M   'P 1'
#
loop_
_entity.id
_entity.type
_entity.pdbx_description
1 polymer ?
#
loop_
_entity_poly.entity_id
_entity_poly.type
_entity_poly.pdbx_seq_one_letter_code
_entity_poly.pdbx_strand_id
1 'polypeptide(L)'
;TYTLLEAAGYVKDNRLTPSGFDKTLVGDDIAVRGVAFADDDFNLGSDTVTYRVPVGGASGSLTVTAELRYQTLAYGHLQDLFQDTDQSEVARFKQMYERANIRSESIASVAATIVVQKELRQ
;
A
#
# COMPACT_ATOMS: atom_id res chain seq x y z
N THR A 1 16.23 6.01 16.93
CA THR A 1 15.95 7.36 16.39
C THR A 1 16.03 7.26 14.88
N TYR A 2 14.98 7.67 14.17
CA TYR A 2 14.82 7.48 12.73
C TYR A 2 15.77 8.40 11.96
N THR A 3 16.73 7.84 11.21
CA THR A 3 17.68 8.67 10.47
C THR A 3 17.12 9.18 9.13
N LEU A 4 16.00 8.63 8.61
CA LEU A 4 15.58 8.90 7.23
C LEU A 4 14.06 9.08 6.98
N LEU A 5 13.20 9.22 7.99
CA LEU A 5 11.78 9.55 7.77
C LEU A 5 11.54 11.05 7.50
N GLU A 6 12.47 11.94 7.88
CA GLU A 6 12.36 13.37 7.59
C GLU A 6 12.81 13.75 6.17
N ALA A 7 13.65 12.93 5.52
CA ALA A 7 14.25 13.26 4.23
C ALA A 7 13.66 12.51 3.03
N ALA A 8 12.95 11.41 3.26
CA ALA A 8 12.24 10.68 2.21
C ALA A 8 10.81 11.22 2.09
N GLY A 9 10.61 12.21 1.22
CA GLY A 9 9.27 12.70 0.90
C GLY A 9 8.41 11.58 0.32
N TYR A 10 7.25 11.31 0.92
CA TYR A 10 6.25 10.43 0.32
C TYR A 10 5.87 10.98 -1.06
N VAL A 11 6.00 10.16 -2.11
CA VAL A 11 5.52 10.53 -3.46
C VAL A 11 4.01 10.79 -3.42
N LYS A 12 3.27 10.00 -2.63
CA LYS A 12 1.86 10.18 -2.28
C LYS A 12 1.68 9.82 -0.79
N ASP A 13 1.05 10.69 0.00
CA ASP A 13 0.54 10.32 1.32
C ASP A 13 -0.61 9.31 1.18
N ASN A 14 -0.56 8.21 1.93
CA ASN A 14 -1.57 7.14 1.90
C ASN A 14 -2.34 7.04 3.23
N ARG A 15 -2.21 8.02 4.12
CA ARG A 15 -2.98 8.09 5.37
C ARG A 15 -4.38 8.61 5.04
N LEU A 16 -5.38 7.73 5.03
CA LEU A 16 -6.78 8.15 4.83
C LEU A 16 -7.14 9.25 5.84
N THR A 17 -7.57 10.39 5.31
CA THR A 17 -7.96 11.55 6.13
C THR A 17 -9.31 11.28 6.80
N PRO A 18 -9.58 11.76 8.03
CA PRO A 18 -10.88 11.56 8.66
C PRO A 18 -12.00 12.33 7.92
N SER A 19 -13.25 11.99 8.23
CA SER A 19 -14.41 12.75 7.74
C SER A 19 -14.34 14.21 8.19
N GLY A 20 -14.62 15.14 7.27
CA GLY A 20 -14.53 16.59 7.51
C GLY A 20 -13.11 17.18 7.49
N PHE A 21 -12.08 16.39 7.15
CA PHE A 21 -10.71 16.89 7.00
C PHE A 21 -10.58 17.76 5.74
N ASP A 22 -10.18 19.03 5.93
CA ASP A 22 -9.88 19.96 4.84
C ASP A 22 -8.37 20.11 4.68
N LYS A 23 -7.83 19.61 3.57
CA LYS A 23 -6.40 19.62 3.27
C LYS A 23 -5.79 21.03 3.23
N THR A 24 -6.60 22.05 2.98
CA THR A 24 -6.14 23.44 2.80
C THR A 24 -6.12 24.24 4.10
N LEU A 25 -6.82 23.78 5.13
CA LEU A 25 -6.99 24.48 6.41
C LEU A 25 -6.16 23.88 7.55
N VAL A 26 -5.54 22.72 7.33
CA VAL A 26 -4.77 22.03 8.35
C VAL A 26 -3.34 22.54 8.46
N GLY A 27 -2.80 22.49 9.69
CA GLY A 27 -1.41 22.86 9.96
C GLY A 27 -0.41 21.94 9.28
N ASP A 28 0.82 22.43 9.14
CA ASP A 28 1.92 21.72 8.45
C ASP A 28 2.30 20.38 9.10
N ASP A 29 1.99 20.20 10.38
CA ASP A 29 2.24 19.01 11.20
C ASP A 29 1.37 17.81 10.81
N ILE A 30 0.18 18.08 10.27
CA ILE A 30 -0.79 17.05 9.84
C ILE A 30 -1.15 17.16 8.36
N ALA A 31 -0.53 18.08 7.63
CA ALA A 31 -0.80 18.32 6.22
C ALA A 31 -0.61 17.06 5.36
N VAL A 32 -1.50 16.89 4.37
CA VAL A 32 -1.36 15.89 3.32
C VAL A 32 -0.21 16.32 2.40
N ARG A 33 0.73 15.41 2.11
CA ARG A 33 1.93 15.70 1.30
C ARG A 33 1.94 14.90 -0.01
N GLY A 34 2.77 15.36 -0.94
CA GLY A 34 2.93 14.71 -2.25
C GLY A 34 1.70 14.87 -3.13
N VAL A 35 1.53 13.95 -4.09
CA VAL A 35 0.43 14.05 -5.08
C VAL A 35 -0.97 13.90 -4.47
N ALA A 36 -1.09 13.34 -3.24
CA ALA A 36 -2.35 13.20 -2.51
C ALA A 36 -3.01 14.54 -2.17
N PHE A 37 -2.24 15.63 -2.09
CA PHE A 37 -2.78 16.95 -1.80
C PHE A 37 -3.71 17.43 -2.92
N ALA A 38 -3.33 17.19 -4.18
CA ALA A 38 -4.09 17.56 -5.37
C ALA A 38 -5.04 16.45 -5.87
N ASP A 39 -5.15 15.35 -5.13
CA ASP A 39 -6.02 14.23 -5.45
C ASP A 39 -7.43 14.48 -4.91
N ASP A 40 -8.41 14.67 -5.79
CA ASP A 40 -9.78 15.05 -5.40
C ASP A 40 -10.52 13.93 -4.66
N ASP A 41 -10.14 12.66 -4.86
CA ASP A 41 -10.81 11.52 -4.22
C ASP A 41 -10.11 11.01 -2.95
N PHE A 42 -8.93 11.55 -2.63
CA PHE A 42 -8.24 11.33 -1.35
C PHE A 42 -8.84 12.20 -0.23
N ASN A 43 -10.08 11.93 0.22
CA ASN A 43 -10.75 12.71 1.27
C ASN A 43 -11.79 11.87 2.03
N LEU A 44 -12.31 12.41 3.13
CA LEU A 44 -13.47 11.86 3.86
C LEU A 44 -13.34 10.39 4.29
N GLY A 45 -12.11 9.91 4.51
CA GLY A 45 -11.84 8.52 4.88
C GLY A 45 -11.75 7.57 3.70
N SER A 46 -11.60 8.08 2.47
CA SER A 46 -11.57 7.31 1.24
C SER A 46 -10.50 7.80 0.26
N ASP A 47 -10.21 6.94 -0.72
CA ASP A 47 -9.29 7.16 -1.86
C ASP A 47 -9.66 6.12 -2.94
N THR A 48 -9.64 6.50 -4.21
CA THR A 48 -9.89 5.55 -5.32
C THR A 48 -8.60 5.24 -6.08
N VAL A 49 -8.10 4.02 -5.92
CA VAL A 49 -6.90 3.56 -6.65
C VAL A 49 -7.28 2.75 -7.89
N THR A 50 -6.85 3.23 -9.06
CA THR A 50 -7.08 2.53 -10.34
C THR A 50 -5.86 1.72 -10.76
N TYR A 51 -6.04 0.41 -10.93
CA TYR A 51 -5.01 -0.50 -11.48
C TYR A 51 -5.32 -0.84 -12.94
N ARG A 52 -4.30 -0.81 -13.79
CA ARG A 52 -4.38 -1.30 -15.17
C ARG A 52 -3.48 -2.51 -15.32
N VAL A 53 -4.10 -3.67 -15.51
CA VAL A 53 -3.39 -4.95 -15.62
C VAL A 53 -3.53 -5.46 -17.06
N PRO A 54 -2.44 -5.61 -17.81
CA PRO A 54 -2.51 -6.19 -19.15
C PRO A 54 -2.86 -7.68 -19.05
N VAL A 55 -3.98 -8.07 -19.67
CA VAL A 55 -4.47 -9.47 -19.66
C VAL A 55 -4.02 -10.28 -20.89
N GLY A 56 -3.23 -9.67 -21.78
CA GLY A 56 -2.66 -10.34 -22.96
C GLY A 56 -3.72 -10.95 -23.88
N GLY A 57 -3.48 -12.19 -24.32
CA GLY A 57 -4.41 -12.96 -25.15
C GLY A 57 -5.41 -13.82 -24.38
N ALA A 58 -5.58 -13.57 -23.07
CA ALA A 58 -6.54 -14.29 -22.25
C ALA A 58 -7.95 -14.20 -22.86
N SER A 59 -8.64 -15.32 -22.88
CA SER A 59 -10.01 -15.43 -23.37
C SER A 59 -10.84 -16.23 -22.38
N GLY A 60 -12.09 -15.82 -22.17
CA GLY A 60 -12.97 -16.43 -21.17
C GLY A 60 -12.99 -15.65 -19.86
N SER A 61 -13.36 -16.34 -18.78
CA SER A 61 -13.64 -15.73 -17.49
C SER A 61 -12.36 -15.53 -16.67
N LEU A 62 -12.10 -14.29 -16.24
CA LEU A 62 -11.04 -13.93 -15.30
C LEU A 62 -11.65 -13.51 -13.96
N THR A 63 -11.11 -14.02 -12.86
CA THR A 63 -11.45 -13.56 -11.52
C THR A 63 -10.40 -12.60 -11.02
N VAL A 64 -10.82 -11.40 -10.65
CA VAL A 64 -9.98 -10.38 -10.02
C VAL A 64 -10.34 -10.30 -8.55
N THR A 65 -9.35 -10.48 -7.68
CA THR A 65 -9.52 -10.34 -6.23
C THR A 65 -8.73 -9.14 -5.73
N ALA A 66 -9.36 -8.30 -4.92
CA ALA A 66 -8.70 -7.22 -4.18
C ALA A 66 -8.83 -7.49 -2.68
N GLU A 67 -7.70 -7.39 -1.96
CA GLU A 67 -7.63 -7.60 -0.51
C GLU A 67 -7.04 -6.40 0.20
N LEU A 68 -7.70 -5.95 1.27
CA LEU A 68 -7.11 -5.05 2.25
C LEU A 68 -6.38 -5.88 3.30
N ARG A 69 -5.07 -5.68 3.44
CA ARG A 69 -4.23 -6.44 4.37
C ARG A 69 -3.64 -5.56 5.44
N TYR A 70 -3.67 -6.02 6.69
CA TYR A 70 -2.99 -5.41 7.81
C TYR A 70 -1.62 -6.04 8.04
N GLN A 71 -0.61 -5.22 8.30
CA GLN A 71 0.72 -5.66 8.71
C GLN A 71 1.15 -4.83 9.93
N THR A 72 1.64 -5.53 10.95
CA THR A 72 2.07 -4.91 12.22
C THR A 72 3.36 -4.12 12.11
N LEU A 73 4.26 -4.50 11.19
CA LEU A 73 5.58 -3.91 11.02
C LEU A 73 5.71 -3.24 9.66
N ALA A 74 6.04 -1.95 9.65
CA ALA A 74 6.26 -1.23 8.39
C ALA A 74 7.44 -1.81 7.61
N TYR A 75 7.26 -2.01 6.30
CA TYR A 75 8.30 -2.55 5.43
C TYR A 75 9.61 -1.74 5.50
N GLY A 76 9.53 -0.41 5.41
CA GLY A 76 10.71 0.45 5.50
C GLY A 76 11.48 0.30 6.81
N HIS A 77 10.77 0.12 7.93
CA HIS A 77 11.39 -0.10 9.22
C HIS A 77 12.14 -1.45 9.28
N LEU A 78 11.55 -2.50 8.71
CA LEU A 78 12.21 -3.79 8.61
C LEU A 78 13.47 -3.73 7.73
N GLN A 79 13.40 -3.03 6.60
CA GLN A 79 14.54 -2.89 5.69
C GLN A 79 15.70 -2.14 6.31
N ASP A 80 15.41 -1.09 7.07
CA ASP A 80 16.40 -0.32 7.84
C ASP A 80 17.00 -1.17 8.97
N LEU A 81 16.13 -1.78 9.80
CA LEU A 81 16.55 -2.66 10.90
C LEU A 81 17.43 -3.81 10.41
N PHE A 82 17.14 -4.40 9.25
CA PHE A 82 17.91 -5.52 8.71
C PHE A 82 19.23 -5.12 8.04
N GLN A 83 19.62 -3.83 8.06
CA GLN A 83 20.99 -3.43 7.72
C GLN A 83 21.96 -3.76 8.87
N ASP A 84 21.51 -3.69 10.12
CA ASP A 84 22.34 -3.86 11.33
C ASP A 84 22.43 -5.33 11.78
N THR A 85 22.55 -6.27 10.83
CA THR A 85 22.61 -7.72 11.12
C THR A 85 23.91 -8.18 11.77
N ASP A 86 24.88 -7.29 11.92
CA ASP A 86 26.05 -7.48 12.79
C ASP A 86 25.65 -7.56 14.28
N GLN A 87 24.52 -6.96 14.65
CA GLN A 87 23.92 -7.14 15.98
C GLN A 87 23.19 -8.48 16.07
N SER A 88 23.52 -9.26 17.10
CA SER A 88 23.03 -10.65 17.23
C SER A 88 21.49 -10.75 17.35
N GLU A 89 20.89 -9.75 17.98
CA GLU A 89 19.47 -9.60 18.25
C GLU A 89 18.71 -9.30 16.96
N VAL A 90 19.26 -8.43 16.12
CA VAL A 90 18.73 -8.09 14.79
C VAL A 90 18.78 -9.31 13.88
N ALA A 91 19.92 -10.01 13.83
CA ALA A 91 20.08 -11.23 13.05
C ALA A 91 19.07 -12.31 13.48
N ARG A 92 18.89 -12.49 14.79
CA ARG A 92 17.92 -13.44 15.34
C ARG A 92 16.48 -13.05 14.99
N PHE A 93 16.12 -11.77 15.14
CA PHE A 93 14.80 -11.28 14.81
C PHE A 93 14.50 -11.42 13.31
N LYS A 94 15.46 -11.10 12.44
CA LYS A 94 15.35 -11.30 10.99
C LYS A 94 15.04 -12.76 10.67
N GLN A 95 15.78 -13.71 11.25
CA GLN A 95 15.51 -15.14 11.07
C GLN A 95 14.11 -15.54 11.55
N MET A 96 13.64 -15.01 12.68
CA MET A 96 12.29 -15.26 13.17
C MET A 96 11.23 -14.70 12.20
N TYR A 97 11.42 -13.48 11.71
CA TYR A 97 10.53 -12.83 10.75
C TYR A 97 10.49 -13.56 9.40
N GLU A 98 11.63 -14.05 8.91
CA GLU A 98 11.74 -14.85 7.68
C GLU A 98 11.12 -16.25 7.81
N ARG A 99 11.03 -16.78 9.04
CA ARG A 99 10.34 -18.05 9.32
C ARG A 99 8.86 -17.89 9.68
N ALA A 100 8.41 -16.67 9.98
CA ALA A 100 7.01 -16.41 10.31
C ALA A 100 6.10 -16.73 9.12
N ASN A 101 5.10 -17.56 9.37
CA ASN A 101 4.14 -17.99 8.35
C ASN A 101 3.08 -16.91 8.07
N ILE A 102 2.80 -16.07 9.07
CA ILE A 102 1.87 -14.94 8.97
C ILE A 102 2.69 -13.66 9.13
N ARG A 103 2.70 -12.84 8.07
CA ARG A 103 3.32 -11.50 8.08
C ARG A 103 2.28 -10.39 7.90
N SER A 104 1.13 -10.74 7.36
CA SER A 104 0.00 -9.85 7.19
C SER A 104 -1.29 -10.67 7.26
N GLU A 105 -2.35 -10.02 7.70
CA GLU A 105 -3.68 -10.59 7.85
C GLU A 105 -4.65 -9.91 6.90
N SER A 106 -5.61 -10.64 6.36
CA SER A 106 -6.66 -10.06 5.51
C SER A 106 -7.73 -9.43 6.39
N ILE A 107 -8.00 -8.13 6.17
CA ILE A 107 -9.08 -7.40 6.84
C ILE A 107 -10.37 -7.54 6.02
N ALA A 108 -10.27 -7.37 4.71
CA ALA A 108 -11.39 -7.40 3.79
C ALA A 108 -10.94 -7.95 2.42
N SER A 109 -11.86 -8.60 1.71
CA SER A 109 -11.62 -9.14 0.38
C SER A 109 -12.87 -9.00 -0.48
N VAL A 110 -12.67 -8.67 -1.75
CA VAL A 110 -13.73 -8.62 -2.76
C VAL A 110 -13.22 -9.31 -4.03
N ALA A 111 -14.11 -10.03 -4.71
CA ALA A 111 -13.81 -10.67 -5.98
C ALA A 111 -14.83 -10.26 -7.04
N ALA A 112 -14.35 -10.05 -8.27
CA ALA A 112 -15.16 -9.75 -9.43
C ALA A 112 -14.75 -10.65 -10.60
N THR A 113 -15.74 -11.12 -11.36
CA THR A 113 -15.52 -11.95 -12.54
C THR A 113 -15.73 -11.11 -13.79
N ILE A 114 -14.74 -11.11 -14.67
CA ILE A 114 -14.74 -10.36 -15.93
C ILE A 114 -14.63 -11.36 -17.08
N VAL A 115 -15.54 -11.30 -18.05
CA VAL A 115 -15.46 -12.14 -19.25
C VAL A 115 -14.73 -11.37 -20.34
N VAL A 116 -13.54 -11.86 -20.71
CA VAL A 116 -12.75 -11.29 -21.80
C VAL A 116 -13.15 -11.97 -23.12
N GLN A 117 -13.73 -11.18 -24.02
CA GLN A 117 -14.02 -11.63 -25.38
C GLN A 117 -12.83 -11.32 -26.29
N LYS A 118 -12.44 -12.30 -27.12
CA LYS A 118 -11.51 -12.02 -28.22
C LYS A 118 -12.27 -11.24 -29.29
N GLU A 119 -11.87 -10.01 -29.56
CA GLU A 119 -12.30 -9.34 -30.78
C GLU A 119 -11.75 -10.10 -31.99
N LEU A 120 -12.65 -10.70 -32.77
CA LEU A 120 -12.35 -11.18 -34.11
C LEU A 120 -12.06 -9.96 -34.98
N ARG A 121 -10.78 -9.66 -35.23
CA ARG A 121 -10.41 -8.76 -36.33
C ARG A 121 -10.85 -9.40 -37.64
N GLN A 122 -11.82 -8.79 -38.31
CA GLN A 122 -12.16 -9.06 -39.72
C GLN A 122 -11.11 -8.45 -40.63
#